data_AF-A0A2S6TX24-F1
#
_entry.id   AF-A0A2S6TX24-F1
#
_cell.length_a   1.000
_cell.length_b   1.000
_cell.length_c   1.000
_cell.angle_alpha   90.00
_cell.angle_beta   90.00
_cell.angle_gamma   90.00
#
_symmetry.space_group_name_H-M   'P 1'
#
loop_
_entity.id
_entity.type
_entity.pdbx_description
1 polymer ?
#
loop_
_entity_poly.entity_id
_entity_poly.type
_entity_poly.pdbx_seq_one_letter_code
_entity_poly.pdbx_strand_id
1 'polypeptide(L)'
;MSEMREIIGESVNQIFADHCTKDLLEKADAGEWSEELWRTVVENGLTQVLLPEENGGADAGWQAAYVILHAAGRFAAPIPLAETLLAGWLLDSAGLDVPDGIMSVVPEGDDVLLSAAGEVSGEAV
;
A
#
# COMPACT_ATOMS: atom_id res chain seq x y z
N MET A 1 -18.02 -17.13 -0.32
CA MET A 1 -17.08 -16.09 -0.82
C MET A 1 -16.71 -16.46 -2.25
N SER A 2 -16.03 -15.61 -3.03
CA SER A 2 -15.55 -16.01 -4.38
C SER A 2 -14.22 -16.74 -4.20
N GLU A 3 -13.96 -17.83 -4.94
CA GLU A 3 -12.70 -18.61 -4.86
C GLU A 3 -11.44 -17.72 -4.98
N MET A 4 -11.48 -16.71 -5.86
CA MET A 4 -10.38 -15.76 -6.02
C MET A 4 -10.07 -14.99 -4.73
N ARG A 5 -11.09 -14.65 -3.93
CA ARG A 5 -10.88 -13.96 -2.66
C ARG A 5 -10.32 -14.86 -1.57
N GLU A 6 -10.63 -16.16 -1.61
CA GLU A 6 -10.05 -17.13 -0.69
C GLU A 6 -8.57 -17.34 -0.99
N ILE A 7 -8.21 -17.49 -2.27
CA ILE A 7 -6.81 -17.62 -2.72
C ILE A 7 -5.99 -16.37 -2.37
N ILE A 8 -6.50 -15.18 -2.68
CA ILE A 8 -5.83 -13.91 -2.30
C ILE A 8 -5.68 -13.86 -0.78
N GLY A 9 -6.74 -14.20 -0.04
CA GLY A 9 -6.73 -14.22 1.42
C GLY A 9 -5.65 -15.11 2.01
N GLU A 10 -5.53 -16.36 1.55
CA GLU A 10 -4.49 -17.28 2.03
C GLU A 10 -3.10 -16.75 1.73
N SER A 11 -2.86 -16.29 0.50
CA SER A 11 -1.57 -15.76 0.07
C SER A 11 -1.14 -14.53 0.88
N VAL A 12 -2.01 -13.54 1.05
CA VAL A 12 -1.66 -12.31 1.79
C VAL A 12 -1.46 -12.60 3.27
N ASN A 13 -2.25 -13.51 3.86
CA ASN A 13 -2.05 -13.90 5.26
C ASN A 13 -0.69 -14.61 5.44
N GLN A 14 -0.28 -15.44 4.48
CA GLN A 14 1.02 -16.10 4.53
C GLN A 14 2.17 -15.08 4.41
N ILE A 15 2.12 -14.19 3.40
CA ILE A 15 3.13 -13.13 3.21
C ILE A 15 3.30 -12.33 4.50
N PHE A 16 2.21 -11.81 5.07
CA PHE A 16 2.33 -10.99 6.26
C PHE A 16 2.71 -11.79 7.52
N ALA A 17 2.30 -13.04 7.66
CA ALA A 17 2.73 -13.90 8.76
C ALA A 17 4.24 -14.20 8.71
N ASP A 18 4.79 -14.43 7.51
CA ASP A 18 6.20 -14.76 7.31
C ASP A 18 7.11 -13.55 7.53
N HIS A 19 6.66 -12.35 7.13
CA HIS A 19 7.47 -11.13 7.20
C HIS A 19 7.25 -10.29 8.48
N CYS A 20 6.02 -10.14 8.98
CA CYS A 20 5.69 -9.25 10.11
C CYS A 20 6.00 -9.91 11.47
N THR A 21 7.28 -10.25 11.65
CA THR A 21 7.79 -10.83 12.89
C THR A 21 7.99 -9.77 13.97
N LYS A 22 8.13 -10.20 15.23
CA LYS A 22 8.44 -9.30 16.35
C LYS A 22 9.69 -8.46 16.11
N ASP A 23 10.74 -9.05 15.53
CA ASP A 23 12.01 -8.37 15.23
C ASP A 23 11.83 -7.28 14.16
N LEU A 24 11.05 -7.57 13.10
CA LEU A 24 10.73 -6.57 12.09
C LEU A 24 9.99 -5.38 12.70
N LEU A 25 8.97 -5.65 13.52
CA LEU A 25 8.16 -4.60 14.15
C LEU A 25 9.01 -3.74 15.11
N GLU A 26 9.89 -4.35 15.92
CA GLU A 26 10.78 -3.61 16.83
C GLU A 26 11.77 -2.71 16.07
N LYS A 27 12.27 -3.15 14.91
CA LYS A 27 13.12 -2.33 14.03
C LYS A 27 12.32 -1.19 13.38
N ALA A 28 11.11 -1.47 12.92
CA ALA A 28 10.23 -0.44 12.35
C ALA A 28 9.89 0.65 13.36
N ASP A 29 9.59 0.29 14.62
CA ASP A 29 9.36 1.23 15.71
C ASP A 29 10.61 2.09 16.01
N ALA A 30 11.81 1.58 15.73
CA ALA A 30 13.06 2.33 15.79
C ALA A 30 13.33 3.22 14.56
N GLY A 31 12.40 3.24 13.59
CA GLY A 31 12.50 4.02 12.36
C GLY A 31 13.24 3.32 11.22
N GLU A 32 13.52 2.02 11.32
CA GLU A 32 14.15 1.26 10.25
C GLU A 32 13.12 0.87 9.17
N TRP A 33 13.47 1.13 7.91
CA TRP A 33 12.61 0.82 6.77
C TRP A 33 12.56 -0.68 6.48
N SER A 34 11.34 -1.21 6.30
CA SER A 34 11.07 -2.63 6.04
C SER A 34 11.18 -2.99 4.55
N GLU A 35 12.38 -2.81 3.98
CA GLU A 35 12.66 -2.96 2.54
C GLU A 35 12.21 -4.31 1.97
N GLU A 36 12.52 -5.42 2.65
CA GLU A 36 12.18 -6.76 2.16
C GLU A 36 10.67 -7.00 2.12
N LEU A 37 9.94 -6.57 3.16
CA LEU A 37 8.49 -6.65 3.18
C LEU A 37 7.88 -5.79 2.06
N TRP A 38 8.37 -4.57 1.88
CA TRP A 38 7.90 -3.69 0.81
C TRP A 38 8.10 -4.31 -0.57
N ARG A 39 9.30 -4.81 -0.86
CA ARG A 39 9.62 -5.49 -2.11
C ARG A 39 8.68 -6.68 -2.35
N THR A 40 8.48 -7.54 -1.35
CA THR A 40 7.55 -8.68 -1.47
C THR A 40 6.14 -8.21 -1.84
N VAL A 41 5.64 -7.16 -1.21
CA VAL A 41 4.28 -6.64 -1.45
C VAL A 41 4.14 -6.05 -2.86
N VAL A 42 5.16 -5.33 -3.35
CA VAL A 42 5.20 -4.78 -4.72
C VAL A 42 5.30 -5.89 -5.76
N GLU A 43 6.21 -6.86 -5.59
CA GLU A 43 6.40 -7.98 -6.51
C GLU A 43 5.17 -8.89 -6.63
N ASN A 44 4.33 -8.95 -5.58
CA ASN A 44 3.05 -9.66 -5.59
C ASN A 44 1.88 -8.81 -6.12
N GLY A 45 2.12 -7.58 -6.60
CA GLY A 45 1.11 -6.70 -7.19
C GLY A 45 0.10 -6.14 -6.19
N LEU A 46 0.36 -6.24 -4.89
CA LEU A 46 -0.63 -5.89 -3.87
C LEU A 46 -0.90 -4.38 -3.79
N THR A 47 0.06 -3.55 -4.22
CA THR A 47 -0.10 -2.08 -4.32
C THR A 47 -0.97 -1.66 -5.49
N GLN A 48 -1.13 -2.50 -6.52
CA GLN A 48 -1.78 -2.17 -7.80
C GLN A 48 -3.09 -2.95 -8.02
N VAL A 49 -3.59 -3.64 -7.00
CA VAL A 49 -4.76 -4.56 -7.10
C VAL A 49 -6.05 -3.89 -7.61
N LEU A 50 -6.17 -2.57 -7.45
CA LEU A 50 -7.32 -1.77 -7.91
C LEU A 50 -7.13 -1.16 -9.30
N LEU A 51 -5.92 -1.18 -9.85
CA LEU A 51 -5.65 -0.57 -11.14
C LEU A 51 -6.12 -1.48 -12.28
N PRO A 52 -6.54 -0.92 -13.42
CA PRO A 52 -6.75 -1.68 -14.65
C PRO A 52 -5.49 -2.44 -15.09
N GLU A 53 -5.67 -3.56 -15.80
CA GLU A 53 -4.54 -4.34 -16.35
C GLU A 53 -3.67 -3.51 -17.31
N GLU A 54 -4.27 -2.57 -18.06
CA GLU A 54 -3.54 -1.66 -18.96
C GLU A 54 -2.59 -0.71 -18.23
N ASN A 55 -2.84 -0.48 -16.93
CA ASN A 55 -2.02 0.32 -16.03
C ASN A 55 -1.22 -0.57 -15.04
N GLY A 56 -1.01 -1.84 -15.40
CA GLY A 56 -0.19 -2.79 -14.63
C GLY A 56 -0.89 -3.42 -13.43
N GLY A 57 -2.18 -3.18 -13.22
CA GLY A 57 -2.95 -3.74 -12.11
C GLY A 57 -3.66 -5.05 -12.41
N ALA A 58 -4.61 -5.38 -11.54
CA ALA A 58 -5.38 -6.63 -11.58
C ALA A 58 -6.90 -6.44 -11.69
N ASP A 59 -7.39 -5.19 -11.69
CA ASP A 59 -8.81 -4.81 -11.68
C ASP A 59 -9.67 -5.69 -10.73
N ALA A 60 -9.12 -6.06 -9.57
CA ALA A 60 -9.72 -7.07 -8.70
C ALA A 60 -10.82 -6.50 -7.78
N GLY A 61 -10.99 -5.17 -7.82
CA GLY A 61 -12.02 -4.44 -7.10
C GLY A 61 -11.81 -4.32 -5.59
N TRP A 62 -12.65 -3.50 -4.96
CA TRP A 62 -12.55 -3.14 -3.55
C TRP A 62 -12.70 -4.32 -2.59
N GLN A 63 -13.39 -5.38 -2.98
CA GLN A 63 -13.53 -6.57 -2.14
C GLN A 63 -12.21 -7.35 -2.04
N ALA A 64 -11.37 -7.35 -3.08
CA ALA A 64 -10.02 -7.92 -3.01
C ALA A 64 -9.09 -6.99 -2.21
N ALA A 65 -9.13 -5.68 -2.47
CA ALA A 65 -8.38 -4.70 -1.70
C ALA A 65 -8.68 -4.78 -0.19
N TYR A 66 -9.96 -4.95 0.19
CA TYR A 66 -10.34 -5.16 1.59
C TYR A 66 -9.62 -6.35 2.23
N VAL A 67 -9.52 -7.48 1.53
CA VAL A 67 -8.85 -8.69 2.05
C VAL A 67 -7.37 -8.42 2.29
N ILE A 68 -6.70 -7.75 1.35
CA ILE A 68 -5.29 -7.34 1.44
C ILE A 68 -5.07 -6.39 2.63
N LEU A 69 -5.84 -5.29 2.69
CA LEU A 69 -5.69 -4.26 3.71
C LEU A 69 -6.05 -4.76 5.11
N HIS A 70 -7.05 -5.63 5.21
CA HIS A 70 -7.41 -6.27 6.47
C HIS A 70 -6.28 -7.18 6.97
N ALA A 71 -5.62 -7.93 6.08
CA ALA A 71 -4.47 -8.74 6.46
C ALA A 71 -3.28 -7.85 6.89
N ALA A 72 -2.96 -6.81 6.13
CA ALA A 72 -1.91 -5.86 6.48
C ALA A 72 -2.13 -5.24 7.87
N GLY A 73 -3.36 -4.79 8.17
CA GLY A 73 -3.72 -4.28 9.49
C GLY A 73 -3.66 -5.33 10.60
N ARG A 74 -4.11 -6.57 10.33
CA ARG A 74 -4.06 -7.68 11.28
C ARG A 74 -2.63 -8.00 11.75
N PHE A 75 -1.66 -7.91 10.86
CA PHE A 75 -0.25 -8.19 11.14
C PHE A 75 0.57 -6.94 11.46
N ALA A 76 -0.08 -5.77 11.54
CA ALA A 76 0.58 -4.48 11.76
C ALA A 76 1.73 -4.21 10.77
N ALA A 77 1.52 -4.54 9.48
CA ALA A 77 2.53 -4.42 8.45
C ALA A 77 3.12 -2.99 8.41
N PRO A 78 4.42 -2.79 8.72
CA PRO A 78 5.02 -1.46 8.88
C PRO A 78 5.42 -0.84 7.53
N ILE A 79 4.46 -0.74 6.61
CA ILE A 79 4.65 -0.22 5.25
C ILE A 79 3.41 0.57 4.78
N PRO A 80 3.57 1.54 3.86
CA PRO A 80 2.48 2.42 3.41
C PRO A 80 1.57 1.76 2.37
N LEU A 81 1.22 0.48 2.54
CA LEU A 81 0.44 -0.27 1.56
C LEU A 81 -0.93 0.35 1.31
N ALA A 82 -1.66 0.72 2.37
CA ALA A 82 -2.99 1.30 2.25
C ALA A 82 -2.97 2.63 1.48
N GLU A 83 -2.02 3.51 1.81
CA GLU A 83 -1.92 4.83 1.19
C GLU A 83 -1.42 4.73 -0.25
N THR A 84 -0.44 3.85 -0.53
CA THR A 84 0.06 3.67 -1.90
C THR A 84 -1.01 3.09 -2.81
N LEU A 85 -1.76 2.10 -2.33
CA LEU A 85 -2.88 1.51 -3.07
C LEU A 85 -3.97 2.56 -3.36
N LEU A 86 -4.32 3.38 -2.36
CA LEU A 86 -5.33 4.43 -2.52
C LEU A 86 -4.86 5.54 -3.48
N ALA A 87 -3.60 5.97 -3.36
CA ALA A 87 -3.02 6.99 -4.22
C ALA A 87 -3.00 6.55 -5.70
N GLY A 88 -2.58 5.30 -5.96
CA GLY A 88 -2.62 4.73 -7.30
C GLY A 88 -4.04 4.73 -7.88
N TRP A 89 -5.02 4.24 -7.10
CA TRP A 89 -6.42 4.24 -7.54
C TRP A 89 -6.98 5.65 -7.82
N LEU A 90 -6.60 6.65 -7.01
CA LEU A 90 -7.02 8.05 -7.22
C LEU A 90 -6.41 8.65 -8.49
N LEU A 91 -5.13 8.41 -8.75
CA LEU A 91 -4.44 8.88 -9.96
C LEU A 91 -5.06 8.28 -11.22
N ASP A 92 -5.28 6.97 -11.22
CA ASP A 92 -5.95 6.25 -12.31
C ASP A 92 -7.37 6.77 -12.55
N SER A 93 -8.15 6.94 -11.48
CA SER A 93 -9.50 7.50 -11.55
C SER A 93 -9.53 8.94 -12.09
N ALA A 94 -8.44 9.69 -11.93
CA ALA A 94 -8.26 11.03 -12.45
C ALA A 94 -7.70 11.05 -13.89
N GLY A 95 -7.36 9.90 -14.48
CA GLY A 95 -6.73 9.80 -15.79
C GLY A 95 -5.29 10.33 -15.81
N LEU A 96 -4.59 10.23 -14.67
CA LEU A 96 -3.19 10.61 -14.51
C LEU A 96 -2.28 9.38 -14.50
N ASP A 97 -1.01 9.56 -14.88
CA ASP A 97 -0.01 8.50 -14.78
C ASP A 97 0.16 8.07 -13.32
N VAL A 98 0.18 6.75 -13.08
CA VAL A 98 0.48 6.16 -11.78
C VAL A 98 1.97 5.87 -11.70
N PRO A 99 2.75 6.61 -10.89
CA PRO A 99 4.17 6.37 -10.75
C PRO A 99 4.45 5.08 -9.95
N ASP A 100 5.62 4.50 -10.20
CA ASP A 100 6.15 3.41 -9.36
C ASP A 100 6.61 3.93 -7.98
N GLY A 101 6.59 3.03 -6.99
CA GLY A 101 7.16 3.28 -5.67
C GLY A 101 6.14 3.67 -4.61
N ILE A 102 6.65 4.26 -3.52
CA ILE A 102 5.84 4.64 -2.36
C ILE A 102 5.04 5.89 -2.71
N MET A 103 3.74 5.85 -2.45
CA MET A 103 2.84 6.98 -2.58
C MET A 103 2.03 7.16 -1.29
N SER A 104 1.57 8.39 -1.08
CA SER A 104 0.66 8.73 0.01
C SER A 104 -0.45 9.64 -0.51
N VAL A 105 -1.50 9.81 0.31
CA VAL A 105 -2.64 10.68 0.02
C VAL A 105 -2.72 11.72 1.12
N VAL A 106 -2.71 12.99 0.71
CA VAL A 106 -2.88 14.11 1.62
C VAL A 106 -4.17 14.84 1.20
N PRO A 107 -5.11 15.12 2.12
CA PRO A 107 -6.22 16.01 1.81
C PRO A 107 -5.70 17.39 1.39
N GLU A 108 -6.45 18.07 0.55
CA GLU A 108 -6.20 19.47 0.25
C GLU A 108 -6.34 20.30 1.53
N GLY A 109 -5.29 21.03 1.88
CA GLY A 109 -5.25 21.89 3.06
C GLY A 109 -4.17 22.96 2.92
N ASP A 110 -4.41 24.12 3.51
CA ASP A 110 -3.46 25.26 3.48
C ASP A 110 -2.14 24.96 4.21
N ASP A 111 -2.14 23.92 5.05
CA ASP A 111 -1.03 23.56 5.94
C ASP A 111 -0.10 22.49 5.34
N VAL A 112 -0.34 22.00 4.12
CA VAL A 112 0.54 21.04 3.44
C VAL A 112 1.22 21.68 2.25
N LEU A 113 2.52 21.90 2.38
CA LEU A 113 3.36 22.50 1.36
C LEU A 113 4.21 21.44 0.69
N LEU A 114 4.12 21.36 -0.64
CA LEU A 114 5.07 20.63 -1.48
C LEU A 114 6.14 21.60 -1.98
N SER A 115 7.39 21.38 -1.58
CA SER A 115 8.52 22.18 -2.04
C SER A 115 8.84 21.86 -3.51
N ALA A 116 9.52 22.78 -4.19
CA ALA A 116 10.03 22.54 -5.55
C ALA A 116 11.06 21.39 -5.61
N ALA A 117 11.61 20.96 -4.47
CA ALA A 117 12.50 19.81 -4.35
C ALA A 117 11.74 18.47 -4.15
N GLY A 118 10.41 18.50 -4.09
CA GLY A 118 9.58 17.32 -3.86
C GLY A 118 9.40 16.95 -2.39
N GLU A 119 9.74 17.85 -1.46
CA GLU A 119 9.55 17.60 -0.02
C GLU A 119 8.16 18.05 0.41
N VAL A 120 7.43 17.18 1.10
CA VAL A 120 6.15 17.51 1.73
C VAL A 120 6.40 17.97 3.17
N SER A 121 5.83 19.10 3.56
CA SER A 121 5.90 19.64 4.92
C SER A 121 4.54 20.13 5.38
N GLY A 122 4.28 20.09 6.68
CA GLY A 122 3.05 20.58 7.30
C GLY A 122 3.00 20.33 8.80
N GLU A 123 1.95 20.81 9.46
CA GLU A 123 1.70 20.59 10.88
C GLU A 123 0.54 19.61 11.07
N ALA A 124 0.73 18.59 11.89
CA ALA A 124 -0.37 17.73 12.34
C ALA A 124 -1.13 18.45 13.46
N VAL A 125 -2.43 18.69 13.26
CA VAL A 125 -3.31 19.37 14.23
C VAL A 125 -3.93 18.39 15.22
#